data_AF-A0A1Y0EEV1-F1
#
_entry.id   AF-A0A1Y0EEV1-F1
#
_cell.length_a   1.000
_cell.length_b   1.000
_cell.length_c   1.000
_cell.angle_alpha   90.00
_cell.angle_beta   90.00
_cell.angle_gamma   90.00
#
_symmetry.space_group_name_H-M   'P 1'
#
loop_
_entity.id
_entity.type
_entity.pdbx_description
1 polymer ?
#
loop_
_entity_poly.entity_id
_entity_poly.type
_entity_poly.pdbx_seq_one_letter_code
_entity_poly.pdbx_strand_id
1 'polypeptide(L)' 'MFRLLRLVILVLVAFLAGMIYERQGQQEICENGGGLWVSNICLAAEMIND' A
#
# COMPACT_ATOMS: atom_id res chain seq x y z
N MET A 1 34.49 6.31 4.37
CA MET A 1 33.19 6.95 4.70
C MET A 1 31.96 6.08 4.36
N PHE A 2 32.07 4.75 4.27
CA PHE A 2 30.95 3.84 3.92
C PHE A 2 29.77 3.81 4.92
N ARG A 3 29.98 4.31 6.13
CA ARG A 3 28.98 4.30 7.21
C ARG A 3 27.78 5.21 6.93
N LEU A 4 27.98 6.35 6.26
CA LEU A 4 26.88 7.26 5.91
C LEU A 4 26.06 6.72 4.74
N LEU A 5 26.72 6.18 3.72
CA LEU A 5 26.06 5.58 2.57
C LEU A 5 25.13 4.43 2.98
N ARG A 6 25.57 3.58 3.91
CA ARG A 6 24.75 2.48 4.45
C ARG A 6 23.47 2.97 5.14
N LEU A 7 23.54 4.09 5.87
CA LEU A 7 22.36 4.64 6.56
C LEU A 7 21.32 5.14 5.55
N VAL A 8 21.75 5.86 4.51
CA VAL A 8 20.84 6.35 3.47
C VAL A 8 20.14 5.19 2.76
N ILE A 9 20.87 4.12 2.41
CA ILE A 9 20.30 2.95 1.76
C ILE A 9 19.26 2.27 2.67
N LEU A 10 19.55 2.08 3.95
CA LEU A 10 18.62 1.44 4.88
C LEU A 10 17.34 2.28 5.08
N VAL A 11 17.46 3.60 5.16
CA VAL A 11 16.31 4.50 5.27
C VAL A 11 15.45 4.44 4.01
N LEU A 12 16.06 4.44 2.82
CA LEU A 12 15.32 4.34 1.56
C LEU A 12 14.56 3.01 1.45
N VAL A 13 15.19 1.89 1.84
CA VAL A 13 14.54 0.58 1.82
C VAL A 13 13.38 0.53 2.81
N ALA A 14 13.56 1.03 4.04
CA ALA A 14 12.49 1.08 5.03
C ALA A 14 11.32 1.95 4.55
N PHE A 15 11.60 3.09 3.90
CA PHE A 15 10.59 3.96 3.33
C PHE A 15 9.79 3.27 2.22
N LEU A 16 10.47 2.60 1.27
CA LEU A 16 9.81 1.85 0.21
C LEU A 16 8.95 0.71 0.74
N ALA A 17 9.45 -0.02 1.75
CA ALA A 17 8.69 -1.08 2.40
C ALA A 17 7.40 -0.54 3.05
N GLY A 18 7.48 0.61 3.74
CA GLY A 18 6.32 1.28 4.31
C GLY A 18 5.30 1.72 3.25
N MET A 19 5.76 2.31 2.15
CA MET A 19 4.88 2.72 1.04
C MET A 19 4.13 1.54 0.41
N ILE A 20 4.79 0.39 0.27
CA ILE A 20 4.16 -0.83 -0.26
C ILE A 20 3.16 -1.39 0.76
N TYR A 21 3.54 -1.43 2.04
CA TYR A 21 2.68 -1.91 3.12
C TYR A 21 1.37 -1.12 3.21
N GLU A 22 1.44 0.22 3.19
CA GLU A 22 0.25 1.08 3.21
C GLU A 22 -0.68 0.80 2.01
N ARG A 23 -0.11 0.61 0.81
CA ARG A 23 -0.91 0.30 -0.39
C ARG A 23 -1.60 -1.06 -0.30
N GLN A 24 -0.91 -2.06 0.22
CA GLN A 24 -1.50 -3.40 0.42
C GLN A 24 -2.58 -3.37 1.49
N GLY A 25 -2.36 -2.63 2.59
CA GLY A 25 -3.35 -2.46 3.65
C GLY A 25 -4.63 -1.79 3.14
N GLN A 26 -4.54 -0.79 2.27
CA GLN A 26 -5.71 -0.15 1.67
C GLN A 26 -6.54 -1.13 0.80
N GLN A 27 -5.86 -1.98 0.04
CA GLN A 27 -6.52 -3.04 -0.73
C GLN A 27 -7.22 -4.05 0.19
N GLU A 28 -6.52 -4.53 1.22
CA GLU A 28 -7.06 -5.51 2.16
C GLU A 28 -8.28 -4.96 2.94
N ILE A 29 -8.24 -3.70 3.36
CA ILE A 29 -9.38 -3.02 4.01
C ILE A 29 -10.59 -2.96 3.07
N CYS A 30 -10.36 -2.67 1.79
CA CYS A 30 -11.44 -2.62 0.80
C CYS A 30 -12.10 -3.98 0.61
N GLU A 31 -11.30 -5.02 0.39
CA GLU A 31 -11.78 -6.39 0.18
C GLU A 31 -12.47 -6.94 1.45
N ASN A 32 -11.93 -6.65 2.64
CA ASN A 32 -12.56 -7.02 3.91
C ASN A 32 -13.87 -6.27 4.19
N GLY A 33 -14.01 -5.04 3.67
CA GLY A 33 -15.25 -4.27 3.72
C GLY A 33 -16.33 -4.76 2.75
N GLY A 34 -16.06 -5.82 1.98
CA GLY A 34 -16.94 -6.32 0.93
C GLY A 34 -16.88 -5.51 -0.37
N GLY A 35 -15.96 -4.53 -0.45
CA GLY A 35 -15.70 -3.76 -1.65
C GLY A 35 -14.80 -4.51 -2.64
N LEU A 36 -14.74 -4.01 -3.87
CA LEU A 36 -13.88 -4.54 -4.92
C LEU A 36 -12.74 -3.56 -5.19
N TRP A 37 -11.49 -4.02 -5.04
CA TRP A 37 -10.32 -3.21 -5.38
C TRP A 37 -10.06 -3.28 -6.89
N VAL A 38 -10.36 -2.21 -7.62
CA VAL A 38 -10.21 -2.13 -9.08
C VAL A 38 -9.38 -0.91 -9.43
N SER A 39 -8.35 -1.06 -10.27
CA SER A 39 -7.56 0.07 -10.79
C SER A 39 -7.08 1.06 -9.71
N ASN A 40 -6.64 0.55 -8.56
CA ASN A 40 -6.12 1.36 -7.44
C ASN A 40 -7.17 2.27 -6.77
N ILE A 41 -8.46 1.94 -6.90
CA ILE A 41 -9.56 2.51 -6.14
C ILE A 41 -10.37 1.41 -5.45
N CYS A 42 -10.93 1.74 -4.28
CA CYS A 42 -11.88 0.86 -3.61
C CYS A 42 -13.30 1.19 -4.10
N LEU A 43 -13.95 0.23 -4.74
CA LEU A 43 -15.37 0.32 -5.09
C LEU A 43 -16.19 -0.29 -3.97
N ALA A 44 -17.10 0.49 -3.38
CA ALA A 44 -18.02 -0.02 -2.37
C ALA A 44 -18.97 -1.06 -2.99
N ALA A 45 -19.34 -2.09 -2.21
CA ALA A 45 -20.22 -3.18 -2.64
C ALA A 45 -21.56 -2.69 -3.23
N GLU A 46 -22.06 -1.55 -2.75
CA GLU A 46 -23.27 -0.90 -3.23
C GLU A 46 -23.19 -0.45 -4.70
N MET A 47 -22.00 -0.11 -5.21
CA MET A 47 -21.79 0.41 -6.57
C MET A 47 -21.60 -0.69 -7.64
N ILE A 48 -21.65 -1.97 -7.25
CA ILE A 48 -21.36 -3.11 -8.16
C ILE A 48 -22.63 -3.60 -8.88
N ASN A 49 -23.83 -3.21 -8.43
CA ASN A 49 -25.11 -3.71 -8.94
C ASN A 49 -26.00 -2.66 -9.64
N ASP A 50 -25.49 -1.46 -9.95
CA ASP A 50 -26.19 -0.42 -10.76
C ASP A 50 -25.66 -0.39 -12.21
#